data_AF-A0A6G1RNH4-F1
#
_entry.id   AF-A0A6G1RNH4-F1
#
_cell.length_a   1.000
_cell.length_b   1.000
_cell.length_c   1.000
_cell.angle_alpha   90.00
_cell.angle_beta   90.00
_cell.angle_gamma   90.00
#
_symmetry.space_group_name_H-M   'P 1'
#
loop_
_entity.id
_entity.type
_entity.pdbx_description
1 polymer ?
#
loop_
_entity_poly.entity_id
_entity_poly.type
_entity_poly.pdbx_seq_one_letter_code
_entity_poly.pdbx_strand_id
1 'polypeptide(L)'
;EAPFEVLELTQKYCEEREIPFPKIKLSKEDEKKPKECYVFMDDDNPKAPIVLHFPLVNDTFQKYKAPGVKRESEEEKSFGDFVVESTDSPYRTLNFTFEPYDFSRLVEVNCYNVLNSKDTLFKTLSLALQRRKLKKVLSTSNT
;
A
#
# COMPACT_ATOMS: atom_id res chain seq x y z
N GLU A 1 -9.63 1.41 11.14
CA GLU A 1 -10.28 0.83 9.96
C GLU A 1 -9.66 -0.53 9.72
N ALA A 2 -10.28 -1.41 8.94
CA ALA A 2 -9.67 -2.70 8.59
C ALA A 2 -8.87 -2.53 7.29
N PRO A 3 -7.53 -2.45 7.34
CA PRO A 3 -6.70 -2.01 6.21
C PRO A 3 -6.85 -2.86 4.95
N PHE A 4 -7.32 -4.10 5.07
CA PHE A 4 -7.44 -5.07 3.98
C PHE A 4 -8.89 -5.43 3.63
N GLU A 5 -9.89 -4.97 4.38
CA GLU A 5 -11.30 -5.40 4.20
C GLU A 5 -11.79 -5.12 2.77
N VAL A 6 -11.50 -3.93 2.24
CA VAL A 6 -11.88 -3.55 0.86
C VAL A 6 -11.22 -4.46 -0.18
N LEU A 7 -9.98 -4.91 0.06
CA LEU A 7 -9.29 -5.84 -0.84
C LEU A 7 -9.92 -7.24 -0.79
N GLU A 8 -10.26 -7.74 0.38
CA GLU A 8 -10.92 -9.04 0.55
C GLU A 8 -12.30 -9.06 -0.10
N LEU A 9 -13.08 -7.99 0.08
CA LEU A 9 -14.37 -7.80 -0.59
C LEU A 9 -14.21 -7.74 -2.12
N THR A 10 -13.17 -7.05 -2.61
CA THR A 10 -12.86 -6.99 -4.04
C THR A 10 -12.48 -8.37 -4.60
N GLN A 11 -11.65 -9.13 -3.90
CA GLN A 11 -11.31 -10.51 -4.28
C GLN A 11 -12.56 -11.37 -4.39
N LYS A 12 -13.42 -11.36 -3.37
CA LYS A 12 -14.67 -12.13 -3.35
C LYS A 12 -15.57 -11.75 -4.52
N TYR A 13 -15.74 -10.44 -4.77
CA TYR A 13 -16.53 -9.94 -5.89
C TYR A 13 -16.01 -10.44 -7.25
N CYS A 14 -14.68 -10.44 -7.43
CA CYS A 14 -14.03 -10.92 -8.64
C CYS A 14 -14.15 -12.43 -8.80
N GLU A 15 -14.00 -13.21 -7.73
CA GLU A 15 -14.18 -14.66 -7.72
C GLU A 15 -15.60 -15.07 -8.14
N GLU A 16 -16.62 -14.43 -7.57
CA GLU A 16 -18.04 -14.66 -7.90
C GLU A 16 -18.39 -14.37 -9.37
N ARG A 17 -17.58 -13.56 -10.06
CA ARG A 17 -17.82 -13.10 -11.45
C ARG A 17 -16.80 -13.63 -12.44
N GLU A 18 -15.94 -14.56 -12.00
CA GLU A 18 -14.87 -15.14 -12.83
C GLU A 18 -13.92 -14.07 -13.42
N ILE A 19 -13.76 -12.94 -12.72
CA ILE A 19 -12.82 -11.88 -13.09
C ILE A 19 -11.46 -12.24 -12.50
N PRO A 20 -10.38 -12.36 -13.32
CA PRO A 20 -9.05 -12.66 -12.80
C PRO A 20 -8.56 -11.60 -11.81
N PHE A 21 -8.34 -12.02 -10.56
CA PHE A 21 -7.83 -11.16 -9.48
C PHE A 21 -6.89 -11.99 -8.57
N PRO A 22 -5.78 -11.42 -8.06
CA PRO A 22 -4.85 -12.17 -7.23
C PRO A 22 -5.47 -12.55 -5.88
N LYS A 23 -5.02 -13.67 -5.31
CA LYS A 23 -5.39 -14.06 -3.95
C LYS A 23 -4.69 -13.15 -2.94
N ILE A 24 -5.47 -12.54 -2.07
CA ILE A 24 -5.06 -11.78 -0.89
C ILE A 24 -4.73 -12.80 0.20
N LYS A 25 -3.45 -12.97 0.48
CA LYS A 25 -2.94 -13.85 1.54
C LYS A 25 -2.19 -12.99 2.54
N LEU A 26 -2.72 -12.87 3.74
CA LEU A 26 -2.14 -12.11 4.83
C LEU A 26 -1.70 -13.05 5.94
N SER A 27 -0.61 -12.71 6.62
CA SER A 27 -0.26 -13.38 7.86
C SER A 27 -0.99 -12.74 9.05
N LYS A 28 -1.09 -13.47 10.16
CA LYS A 28 -1.61 -12.91 11.43
C LYS A 28 -0.82 -11.69 11.92
N GLU A 29 0.45 -11.56 11.50
CA GLU A 29 1.27 -10.39 11.81
C GLU A 29 0.88 -9.20 10.94
N ASP A 30 0.61 -9.41 9.65
CA ASP A 30 0.18 -8.34 8.74
C ASP A 30 -1.17 -7.74 9.16
N GLU A 31 -2.08 -8.56 9.67
CA GLU A 31 -3.37 -8.09 10.22
C GLU A 31 -3.19 -7.25 11.49
N LYS A 32 -2.25 -7.62 12.36
CA LYS A 32 -1.99 -6.92 13.63
C LYS A 32 -1.15 -5.66 13.44
N LYS A 33 -0.17 -5.73 12.55
CA LYS A 33 0.80 -4.68 12.29
C LYS A 33 1.03 -4.54 10.78
N PRO A 34 0.10 -3.86 10.09
CA PRO A 34 0.21 -3.61 8.66
C PRO A 34 1.44 -2.74 8.34
N LYS A 35 2.12 -3.09 7.25
CA LYS A 35 3.29 -2.38 6.70
C LYS A 35 2.88 -1.38 5.63
N GLU A 36 3.82 -0.56 5.16
CA GLU A 36 3.55 0.52 4.21
C GLU A 36 3.13 0.03 2.81
N CYS A 37 3.50 -1.18 2.41
CA CYS A 37 3.22 -1.70 1.06
C CYS A 37 3.15 -3.22 1.01
N TYR A 38 2.17 -3.72 0.26
CA TYR A 38 1.93 -5.13 -0.03
C TYR A 38 1.84 -5.38 -1.54
N VAL A 39 2.39 -6.50 -2.00
CA VAL A 39 2.28 -6.96 -3.39
C VAL A 39 1.47 -8.25 -3.41
N PHE A 40 0.35 -8.23 -4.11
CA PHE A 40 -0.45 -9.43 -4.37
C PHE A 40 -0.40 -9.75 -5.86
N MET A 41 -0.09 -11.00 -6.18
CA MET A 41 0.02 -11.46 -7.55
C MET A 41 -0.36 -12.94 -7.65
N ASP A 42 -0.91 -13.29 -8.80
CA ASP A 42 -1.12 -14.68 -9.20
C ASP A 42 -0.05 -15.03 -10.24
N ASP A 43 0.85 -15.95 -9.90
CA ASP A 43 1.93 -16.43 -10.77
C ASP A 43 1.42 -17.42 -11.82
N ASP A 44 0.35 -18.15 -11.50
CA ASP A 44 -0.23 -19.16 -12.37
C ASP A 44 -1.18 -18.53 -13.40
N ASN A 45 -1.76 -17.37 -13.08
CA ASN A 45 -2.67 -16.65 -13.95
C ASN A 45 -2.12 -15.28 -14.38
N PRO A 46 -1.42 -15.18 -15.52
CA PRO A 46 -0.91 -13.90 -16.02
C PRO A 46 -2.01 -12.92 -16.46
N LYS A 47 -3.28 -13.34 -16.54
CA LYS A 47 -4.42 -12.44 -16.82
C LYS A 47 -4.81 -11.62 -15.59
N ALA A 48 -4.56 -12.13 -14.37
CA ALA A 48 -4.78 -11.37 -13.15
C ALA A 48 -3.80 -10.18 -13.04
N PRO A 49 -4.23 -9.03 -12.52
CA PRO A 49 -3.35 -7.90 -12.28
C PRO A 49 -2.36 -8.21 -11.16
N ILE A 50 -1.25 -7.48 -11.13
CA ILE A 50 -0.43 -7.35 -9.92
C ILE A 50 -1.03 -6.18 -9.13
N VAL A 51 -1.37 -6.39 -7.87
CA VAL A 51 -1.95 -5.38 -6.99
C VAL A 51 -0.89 -4.90 -6.01
N LEU A 52 -0.58 -3.60 -6.07
CA LEU A 52 0.18 -2.89 -5.04
C LEU A 52 -0.82 -2.22 -4.10
N HIS A 53 -0.77 -2.56 -2.83
CA HIS A 53 -1.65 -2.02 -1.82
C HIS A 53 -0.86 -1.24 -0.77
N PHE A 54 -1.27 0.00 -0.54
CA PHE A 54 -0.70 0.91 0.45
C PHE A 54 -1.76 1.20 1.50
N PRO A 55 -1.77 0.46 2.63
CA PRO A 55 -2.68 0.77 3.72
C PRO A 55 -2.25 2.10 4.37
N LEU A 56 -3.22 2.84 4.90
CA LEU A 56 -2.94 4.09 5.60
C LEU A 56 -2.38 3.78 7.00
N VAL A 57 -1.06 3.68 7.09
CA VAL A 57 -0.34 3.33 8.32
C VAL A 57 0.75 4.33 8.63
N ASN A 58 0.99 4.54 9.92
CA ASN A 58 2.17 5.24 10.41
C ASN A 58 3.06 4.21 11.13
N ASP A 59 3.81 3.38 10.38
CA ASP A 59 4.72 2.39 10.97
C ASP A 59 6.15 2.96 11.07
N THR A 60 6.94 2.87 10.00
CA THR A 60 8.34 3.32 10.07
C THR A 60 8.50 4.85 10.01
N PHE A 61 7.50 5.59 9.52
CA PHE A 61 7.53 7.07 9.47
C PHE A 61 7.66 7.75 10.85
N GLN A 62 7.19 7.10 11.92
CA GLN A 62 7.38 7.57 13.29
C GLN A 62 8.88 7.77 13.62
N LYS A 63 9.74 6.91 13.07
CA LYS A 63 11.18 6.89 13.34
C LYS A 63 12.00 7.60 12.27
N TYR A 64 11.51 7.64 11.03
CA TYR A 64 12.24 8.12 9.86
C TYR A 64 11.50 9.27 9.18
N LYS A 65 12.21 10.35 8.87
CA LYS A 65 11.65 11.47 8.09
C LYS A 65 11.74 11.26 6.58
N ALA A 66 12.66 10.41 6.15
CA ALA A 66 12.81 9.96 4.76
C ALA A 66 13.36 8.52 4.76
N PRO A 67 13.23 7.76 3.66
CA PRO A 67 13.79 6.42 3.58
C PRO A 67 15.28 6.40 3.98
N GLY A 68 15.61 5.66 5.05
CA GLY A 68 16.97 5.58 5.61
C GLY A 68 17.43 6.78 6.45
N VAL A 69 16.65 7.86 6.56
CA VAL A 69 17.00 9.08 7.30
C VAL A 69 16.18 9.16 8.60
N LYS A 70 16.85 8.97 9.75
CA LYS A 70 16.21 9.02 11.07
C LYS A 70 15.85 10.46 11.47
N ARG A 71 14.84 10.57 12.34
CA ARG A 71 14.51 11.80 13.06
C ARG A 71 15.49 11.99 14.22
N GLU A 72 15.99 13.20 14.40
CA GLU A 72 17.02 13.50 15.40
C GLU A 72 16.49 14.42 16.50
N SER A 73 15.87 15.54 16.12
CA SER A 73 15.33 16.51 17.08
C SER A 73 14.01 16.03 17.70
N GLU A 74 13.65 16.57 18.86
CA GLU A 74 12.39 16.25 19.53
C GLU A 74 11.18 16.74 18.72
N GLU A 75 11.31 17.88 18.03
CA GLU A 75 10.28 18.40 17.13
C GLU A 75 10.04 17.46 15.94
N GLU A 76 11.12 16.92 15.36
CA GLU A 76 11.02 15.94 14.27
C GLU A 76 10.35 14.65 14.74
N LYS A 77 10.68 14.16 15.94
CA LYS A 77 10.07 12.96 16.54
C LYS A 77 8.59 13.17 16.82
N SER A 78 8.23 14.29 17.45
CA SER A 78 6.83 14.63 17.73
C SER A 78 6.00 14.78 16.46
N PHE A 79 6.59 15.23 15.35
CA PHE A 79 5.90 15.29 14.07
C PHE A 79 5.57 13.90 13.51
N GLY A 80 6.46 12.92 13.69
CA GLY A 80 6.24 11.54 13.26
C GLY A 80 5.35 10.73 14.20
N ASP A 81 5.26 11.13 15.47
CA ASP A 81 4.51 10.41 16.51
C ASP A 81 3.04 10.84 16.55
N PHE A 82 2.21 10.14 15.78
CA PHE A 82 0.76 10.32 15.79
C PHE A 82 0.01 9.06 15.38
N VAL A 83 -1.19 8.91 15.92
CA VAL A 83 -2.09 7.80 15.59
C VAL A 83 -3.06 8.26 14.51
N VAL A 84 -3.08 7.54 13.38
CA VAL A 84 -4.04 7.81 12.30
C VAL A 84 -5.46 7.38 12.71
N GLU A 85 -5.57 6.20 13.31
CA GLU A 85 -6.84 5.56 13.61
C GLU A 85 -7.11 5.57 15.12
N SER A 86 -7.68 6.66 15.62
CA SER A 86 -8.18 6.76 16.99
C SER A 86 -9.51 7.51 17.02
N THR A 87 -10.26 7.35 18.11
CA THR A 87 -11.55 8.05 18.32
C THR A 87 -11.40 9.57 18.29
N ASP A 88 -10.25 10.06 18.74
CA ASP A 88 -9.90 11.48 18.83
C ASP A 88 -9.00 11.94 17.68
N SER A 89 -8.77 11.07 16.69
CA SER A 89 -7.95 11.41 15.53
C SER A 89 -8.59 12.55 14.72
N PRO A 90 -7.79 13.53 14.25
CA PRO A 90 -8.28 14.55 13.33
C PRO A 90 -8.60 13.97 11.94
N TYR A 91 -8.19 12.74 11.63
CA TYR A 91 -8.30 12.13 10.31
C TYR A 91 -9.58 11.31 10.09
N ARG A 92 -10.62 11.56 10.88
CA ARG A 92 -11.91 10.87 10.78
C ARG A 92 -12.63 11.25 9.49
N THR A 93 -13.36 10.31 8.90
CA THR A 93 -14.10 10.48 7.64
C THR A 93 -15.03 11.70 7.61
N LEU A 94 -15.61 12.07 8.76
CA LEU A 94 -16.54 13.21 8.88
C LEU A 94 -15.89 14.50 9.36
N ASN A 95 -14.57 14.52 9.57
CA ASN A 95 -13.87 15.77 9.85
C ASN A 95 -13.46 16.43 8.53
N PHE A 96 -13.84 17.70 8.34
CA PHE A 96 -13.56 18.47 7.13
C PHE A 96 -12.66 19.68 7.38
N THR A 97 -12.21 19.89 8.63
CA THR A 97 -11.38 21.02 9.04
C THR A 97 -10.10 20.50 9.67
N PHE A 98 -9.00 20.55 8.92
CA PHE A 98 -7.70 20.07 9.36
C PHE A 98 -6.82 21.26 9.70
N GLU A 99 -6.20 21.24 10.87
CA GLU A 99 -5.13 22.18 11.18
C GLU A 99 -3.95 21.98 10.21
N PRO A 100 -3.22 23.04 9.82
CA PRO A 100 -2.10 22.93 8.88
C PRO A 100 -1.04 21.90 9.30
N TYR A 101 -0.86 21.73 10.61
CA TYR A 101 0.05 20.74 11.19
C TYR A 101 -0.44 19.31 10.94
N ASP A 102 -1.71 19.01 11.23
CA ASP A 102 -2.29 17.69 11.02
C ASP A 102 -2.36 17.32 9.55
N PHE A 103 -2.69 18.30 8.69
CA PHE A 103 -2.68 18.13 7.25
C PHE A 103 -1.30 17.75 6.73
N SER A 104 -0.26 18.49 7.14
CA SER A 104 1.12 18.22 6.74
C SER A 104 1.57 16.81 7.15
N ARG A 105 1.25 16.38 8.38
CA ARG A 105 1.58 15.02 8.84
C ARG A 105 0.94 13.94 7.96
N LEU A 106 -0.33 14.09 7.60
CA LEU A 106 -1.03 13.11 6.75
C LEU A 106 -0.43 13.06 5.34
N VAL A 107 -0.09 14.21 4.77
CA VAL A 107 0.57 14.26 3.46
C VAL A 107 1.94 13.60 3.51
N GLU A 108 2.76 13.97 4.50
CA GLU A 108 4.12 13.47 4.62
C GLU A 108 4.20 11.97 4.90
N VAL A 109 3.31 11.41 5.75
CA VAL A 109 3.29 9.96 5.98
C VAL A 109 2.95 9.18 4.70
N ASN A 110 1.99 9.67 3.90
CA ASN A 110 1.63 9.05 2.63
C ASN A 110 2.77 9.16 1.60
N CYS A 111 3.40 10.33 1.49
CA CYS A 111 4.58 10.51 0.64
C CYS A 111 5.72 9.57 1.07
N TYR A 112 6.00 9.50 2.36
CA TYR A 112 7.02 8.62 2.91
C TYR A 112 6.73 7.15 2.60
N ASN A 113 5.51 6.65 2.84
CA ASN A 113 5.15 5.25 2.64
C ASN A 113 5.39 4.80 1.18
N VAL A 114 5.07 5.67 0.21
CA VAL A 114 5.33 5.42 -1.21
C VAL A 114 6.83 5.45 -1.51
N LEU A 115 7.56 6.46 -1.02
CA LEU A 115 9.01 6.58 -1.25
C LEU A 115 9.79 5.44 -0.61
N ASN A 116 9.39 4.99 0.57
CA ASN A 116 10.02 3.88 1.29
C ASN A 116 9.83 2.54 0.55
N SER A 117 8.78 2.45 -0.26
CA SER A 117 8.44 1.27 -1.06
C SER A 117 8.96 1.32 -2.50
N LYS A 118 9.85 2.29 -2.81
CA LYS A 118 10.38 2.54 -4.16
C LYS A 118 10.91 1.29 -4.86
N ASP A 119 11.74 0.50 -4.18
CA ASP A 119 12.34 -0.69 -4.78
C ASP A 119 11.29 -1.75 -5.13
N THR A 120 10.32 -1.95 -4.24
CA THR A 120 9.18 -2.85 -4.48
C THR A 120 8.36 -2.39 -5.69
N LEU A 121 8.12 -1.09 -5.80
CA LEU A 121 7.40 -0.49 -6.92
C LEU A 121 8.15 -0.71 -8.25
N PHE A 122 9.46 -0.45 -8.30
CA PHE A 122 10.26 -0.68 -9.51
C PHE A 122 10.37 -2.16 -9.89
N LYS A 123 10.54 -3.06 -8.91
CA LYS A 123 10.53 -4.52 -9.14
C LYS A 123 9.18 -4.97 -9.71
N THR A 124 8.08 -4.49 -9.14
CA THR A 124 6.72 -4.82 -9.58
C THR A 124 6.43 -4.31 -10.99
N LEU A 125 6.82 -3.07 -11.31
CA LEU A 125 6.70 -2.52 -12.66
C LEU A 125 7.52 -3.31 -13.68
N SER A 126 8.75 -3.69 -13.32
CA SER A 126 9.62 -4.49 -14.19
C SER A 126 8.98 -5.85 -14.49
N LEU A 127 8.40 -6.49 -13.47
CA LEU A 127 7.67 -7.75 -13.62
C LEU A 127 6.42 -7.61 -14.51
N ALA A 128 5.65 -6.53 -14.32
CA ALA A 128 4.49 -6.24 -15.17
C ALA A 128 4.90 -6.05 -16.65
N LEU A 129 6.02 -5.37 -16.91
CA LEU A 129 6.56 -5.21 -18.26
C LEU A 129 6.99 -6.55 -18.87
N GLN A 130 7.60 -7.44 -18.08
CA GLN A 130 7.94 -8.80 -18.52
C GLN A 130 6.70 -9.61 -18.88
N ARG A 131 5.67 -9.62 -18.00
CA ARG A 131 4.36 -10.28 -18.27
C ARG A 131 3.74 -9.78 -19.58
N ARG A 132 3.80 -8.46 -19.84
CA ARG A 132 3.29 -7.86 -21.08
C ARG A 132 4.07 -8.31 -22.31
N LYS A 133 5.41 -8.40 -22.24
CA LYS A 133 6.24 -8.89 -23.35
C LYS A 133 5.91 -10.35 -23.69
N LEU A 134 5.79 -11.21 -22.67
CA LEU A 134 5.44 -12.62 -22.85
C LEU A 134 4.05 -12.80 -23.50
N LYS A 135 3.05 -12.01 -23.09
CA LYS A 135 1.72 -12.01 -23.73
C LYS A 135 1.79 -11.67 -25.21
N LYS A 136 2.60 -10.68 -25.60
CA LYS A 136 2.77 -10.29 -27.01
C LYS A 136 3.38 -11.42 -27.84
N VAL A 137 4.42 -12.08 -27.32
CA VAL A 137 5.08 -13.20 -28.02
C VAL A 137 4.11 -14.37 -28.21
N LEU A 138 3.34 -14.73 -27.18
CA LEU A 138 2.35 -15.80 -27.27
C LEU A 138 1.24 -15.47 -28.27
N SER A 139 0.79 -14.21 -28.35
CA SER A 139 -0.23 -13.80 -29.31
C SER A 139 0.24 -13.85 -30.77
N THR A 140 1.53 -13.58 -31.04
CA THR A 140 2.10 -13.63 -32.40
C THR A 140 2.50 -15.03 -32.85
N SER A 141 2.61 -15.98 -31.92
CA SER A 141 2.96 -17.39 -32.21
C SER A 141 1.74 -18.22 -32.64
N ASN A 142 0.53 -17.74 -32.32
CA ASN A 142 -0.75 -18.42 -32.56
C ASN A 142 -1.50 -17.85 -33.79
N THR A 143 -0.83 -17.03 -34.59
CA THR A 143 -1.27 -16.45 -35.88
C THR A 143 -0.25 -16.80 -36.94
#